data_AF-A0A660LZ55-F1
#
_entry.id   AF-A0A660LZ55-F1
#
_cell.length_a   1.000
_cell.length_b   1.000
_cell.length_c   1.000
_cell.angle_alpha   90.00
_cell.angle_beta   90.00
_cell.angle_gamma   90.00
#
_symmetry.space_group_name_H-M   'P 1'
#
loop_
_entity.id
_entity.type
_entity.pdbx_description
1 polymer ?
#
loop_
_entity_poly.entity_id
_entity_poly.type
_entity_poly.pdbx_seq_one_letter_code
_entity_poly.pdbx_strand_id
1 'polypeptide(L)'
;MRAGVIRTPHGDIKTPNFNLVGTMGSVRFLPPSDMRAVGAQVMLSNGYHLYRRATVISASGGLARWSGWQGPTFTDSGGFQVM
;
A
#
# COMPACT_ATOMS: atom_id res chain seq x y z
N MET A 1 15.13 17.24 7.82
CA MET A 1 14.00 16.62 7.07
C MET A 1 13.16 17.74 6.46
N ARG A 2 12.52 17.50 5.30
CA ARG A 2 11.63 18.48 4.67
C ARG A 2 10.18 18.10 4.99
N ALA A 3 9.35 19.08 5.30
CA ALA A 3 7.92 18.89 5.47
C ALA A 3 7.18 19.29 4.19
N GLY A 4 6.14 18.55 3.83
CA GLY A 4 5.37 18.81 2.62
C GLY A 4 4.17 17.89 2.49
N VAL A 5 3.44 18.04 1.38
CA VAL A 5 2.29 17.21 1.05
C VAL A 5 2.46 16.67 -0.36
N ILE A 6 2.43 15.35 -0.50
CA ILE A 6 2.34 14.66 -1.80
C ILE A 6 0.86 14.40 -2.05
N ARG A 7 0.33 14.98 -3.14
CA ARG A 7 -1.08 14.79 -3.55
C ARG A 7 -1.17 13.61 -4.51
N THR A 8 -2.10 12.70 -4.27
CA THR A 8 -2.38 11.57 -5.16
C THR A 8 -3.88 11.47 -5.44
N PRO A 9 -4.31 10.79 -6.51
CA PRO A 9 -5.75 10.56 -6.76
C PRO A 9 -6.48 9.84 -5.62
N HIS A 10 -5.75 9.09 -4.78
CA HIS A 10 -6.31 8.30 -3.68
C HIS A 10 -6.14 8.97 -2.30
N GLY A 11 -5.66 10.22 -2.27
CA GLY A 11 -5.50 11.02 -1.05
C GLY A 11 -4.12 11.68 -0.92
N ASP A 12 -3.98 12.48 0.13
CA ASP A 12 -2.77 13.23 0.43
C ASP A 12 -1.86 12.49 1.42
N ILE A 13 -0.54 12.65 1.27
CA ILE A 13 0.48 12.11 2.15
C ILE A 13 1.34 13.26 2.69
N LYS A 14 1.29 13.50 3.99
CA LYS A 14 2.12 14.49 4.70
C LYS A 14 3.50 13.91 4.97
N THR A 15 4.57 14.59 4.56
CA THR A 15 5.95 14.18 4.84
C THR A 15 6.54 14.94 6.02
N PRO A 16 7.43 14.33 6.83
CA PRO A 16 7.81 12.91 6.79
C PRO A 16 6.66 11.99 7.22
N ASN A 17 6.53 10.82 6.58
CA ASN A 17 5.49 9.85 6.85
C ASN A 17 6.09 8.48 7.19
N PHE A 18 5.45 7.74 8.11
CA PHE A 18 5.73 6.32 8.31
C PHE A 18 4.75 5.47 7.51
N ASN A 19 5.27 4.59 6.65
CA ASN A 19 4.45 3.80 5.72
C ASN A 19 4.14 2.44 6.33
N LEU A 20 2.88 1.99 6.25
CA LEU A 20 2.54 0.63 6.63
C LEU A 20 2.90 -0.32 5.49
N VAL A 21 3.56 -1.44 5.82
CA VAL A 21 4.01 -2.43 4.83
C VAL A 21 2.98 -3.54 4.71
N GLY A 22 2.38 -3.64 3.53
CA GLY A 22 1.45 -4.70 3.13
C GLY A 22 2.14 -5.80 2.31
N THR A 23 2.68 -6.81 2.99
CA THR A 23 3.48 -7.88 2.36
C THR A 23 2.70 -8.69 1.32
N MET A 24 1.39 -8.88 1.50
CA MET A 24 0.51 -9.53 0.52
C MET A 24 -0.73 -8.66 0.25
N GLY A 25 -0.53 -7.35 0.13
CA GLY A 25 -1.63 -6.38 0.05
C GLY A 25 -2.50 -6.31 1.30
N SER A 26 -1.98 -6.79 2.44
CA SER A 26 -2.56 -6.66 3.77
C SER A 26 -1.46 -6.41 4.78
N VAL A 27 -1.76 -5.59 5.79
CA VAL A 27 -0.88 -5.35 6.93
C VAL A 27 -1.18 -6.41 7.98
N ARG A 28 -0.17 -7.16 8.42
CA ARG A 28 -0.36 -8.27 9.35
C ARG A 28 -0.97 -7.77 10.66
N PHE A 29 -2.05 -8.43 11.11
CA PHE A 29 -2.82 -8.10 12.32
C PHE A 29 -3.57 -6.77 12.30
N LEU A 30 -3.66 -6.09 11.15
CA LEU A 30 -4.38 -4.83 11.04
C LEU A 30 -5.36 -4.89 9.87
N PRO A 31 -6.68 -4.95 10.13
CA PRO A 31 -7.70 -4.88 9.10
C PRO A 31 -7.61 -3.58 8.29
N PRO A 32 -7.95 -3.58 6.98
CA PRO A 32 -7.93 -2.37 6.16
C PRO A 32 -8.80 -1.23 6.71
N SER A 33 -9.92 -1.56 7.38
CA SER A 33 -10.81 -0.60 8.06
C SER A 33 -10.08 0.21 9.13
N ASP A 34 -9.09 -0.41 9.78
CA ASP A 34 -8.44 0.12 10.97
C ASP A 34 -7.14 0.84 10.62
N MET A 35 -6.63 0.66 9.39
CA MET A 35 -5.44 1.35 8.89
C MET A 35 -5.57 2.87 9.01
N ARG A 36 -6.75 3.43 8.71
CA ARG A 36 -6.98 4.88 8.89
C ARG A 36 -7.01 5.29 10.36
N ALA A 37 -7.55 4.43 11.24
CA ALA A 37 -7.65 4.71 12.67
C ALA A 37 -6.27 4.83 13.34
N VAL A 38 -5.28 4.07 12.84
CA VAL A 38 -3.87 4.17 13.31
C VAL A 38 -3.07 5.28 12.60
N GLY A 39 -3.74 6.14 11.83
CA GLY A 39 -3.11 7.29 11.16
C GLY A 39 -2.34 6.93 9.87
N ALA A 40 -2.57 5.75 9.28
CA ALA A 40 -1.92 5.40 8.02
C ALA A 40 -2.40 6.33 6.90
N GLN A 41 -1.44 6.93 6.20
CA GLN A 41 -1.70 7.78 5.03
C GLN A 41 -1.36 7.08 3.71
N VAL A 42 -0.54 6.02 3.76
CA VAL A 42 -0.10 5.27 2.57
C VAL A 42 0.29 3.85 2.95
N MET A 43 0.00 2.92 2.05
CA MET A 43 0.47 1.53 2.11
C MET A 43 1.65 1.33 1.15
N LEU A 44 2.73 0.71 1.63
CA LEU A 44 3.75 0.13 0.77
C LEU A 44 3.39 -1.33 0.52
N SER A 45 3.11 -1.70 -0.73
CA SER A 45 2.77 -3.08 -1.09
C SER A 45 3.94 -3.79 -1.74
N ASN A 46 4.18 -5.03 -1.33
CA ASN A 46 5.33 -5.78 -1.81
C ASN A 46 5.10 -6.39 -3.21
N GLY A 47 5.83 -5.90 -4.22
CA GLY A 47 5.71 -6.35 -5.61
C GLY A 47 6.07 -7.83 -5.81
N TYR A 48 7.08 -8.35 -5.08
CA TYR A 48 7.52 -9.75 -5.19
C TYR A 48 6.40 -10.73 -4.86
N HIS A 49 5.68 -10.49 -3.76
CA HIS A 49 4.57 -11.36 -3.36
C HIS A 49 3.31 -11.14 -4.21
N LEU A 50 3.03 -9.89 -4.59
CA LEU A 50 1.84 -9.56 -5.38
C LEU A 50 1.90 -10.10 -6.81
N TYR A 51 3.09 -10.27 -7.39
CA TYR A 51 3.25 -10.75 -8.76
C TYR A 51 2.48 -12.05 -9.02
N ARG A 52 2.52 -13.01 -8.07
CA ARG A 52 1.80 -14.29 -8.19
C ARG A 52 0.27 -14.15 -8.16
N ARG A 53 -0.24 -12.98 -7.77
CA ARG A 53 -1.67 -12.65 -7.68
C ARG A 53 -2.09 -11.58 -8.68
N ALA A 54 -1.19 -11.12 -9.56
CA ALA A 54 -1.43 -9.98 -10.46
C ALA A 54 -2.70 -10.15 -11.31
N THR A 55 -2.96 -11.33 -11.86
CA THR A 55 -4.17 -11.61 -12.65
C THR A 55 -5.44 -11.49 -11.81
N VAL A 56 -5.43 -12.02 -10.58
CA VAL A 56 -6.58 -11.94 -9.65
C VAL A 56 -6.82 -10.49 -9.22
N ILE A 57 -5.74 -9.75 -8.92
CA ILE A 57 -5.79 -8.34 -8.55
C ILE A 57 -6.38 -7.51 -9.69
N SER A 58 -5.91 -7.74 -10.92
CA SER A 58 -6.43 -7.07 -12.12
C SER A 58 -7.92 -7.35 -12.32
N ALA A 59 -8.31 -8.63 -12.26
CA ALA A 59 -9.71 -9.06 -12.37
C ALA A 59 -10.61 -8.49 -11.24
N SER A 60 -10.03 -8.19 -10.08
CA SER A 60 -10.73 -7.56 -8.95
C SER A 60 -10.90 -6.05 -9.09
N GLY A 61 -10.44 -5.43 -10.19
CA GLY A 61 -10.48 -3.98 -10.38
C GLY A 61 -9.28 -3.24 -9.77
N GLY A 62 -8.16 -3.94 -9.57
CA GLY A 62 -6.91 -3.37 -9.09
C GLY A 62 -6.64 -3.57 -7.60
N LEU A 63 -5.44 -3.18 -7.17
CA LEU A 63 -4.92 -3.47 -5.83
C LEU A 63 -5.72 -2.80 -4.71
N ALA A 64 -6.20 -1.57 -4.93
CA ALA A 64 -6.98 -0.85 -3.93
C ALA A 64 -8.28 -1.61 -3.57
N ARG A 65 -9.00 -2.09 -4.60
CA ARG A 65 -10.22 -2.88 -4.42
C ARG A 65 -9.94 -4.26 -3.84
N TRP A 66 -8.87 -4.92 -4.30
CA TRP A 66 -8.51 -6.26 -3.82
C TRP A 66 -8.03 -6.27 -2.35
N SER A 67 -7.24 -5.27 -1.95
CA SER A 67 -6.72 -5.14 -0.57
C SER A 67 -7.74 -4.57 0.42
N GLY A 68 -8.80 -3.92 -0.07
CA GLY A 68 -9.73 -3.14 0.75
C GLY A 68 -9.16 -1.79 1.21
N TRP A 69 -7.94 -1.43 0.81
CA TRP A 69 -7.34 -0.14 1.10
C TRP A 69 -7.53 0.84 -0.07
N GLN A 70 -8.40 1.82 0.12
CA GLN A 70 -8.71 2.86 -0.88
C GLN A 70 -7.82 4.10 -0.79
N GLY A 71 -6.73 4.05 -0.01
CA GLY A 71 -5.81 5.17 0.14
C GLY A 71 -4.62 5.08 -0.81
N PRO A 72 -3.71 6.06 -0.74
CA PRO A 72 -2.47 6.03 -1.50
C PRO A 72 -1.71 4.73 -1.28
N THR A 73 -1.14 4.19 -2.37
CA THR A 73 -0.35 2.96 -2.36
C THR A 73 0.83 3.12 -3.30
N PHE A 74 2.02 2.72 -2.85
CA PHE A 74 3.16 2.53 -3.74
C PHE A 74 3.58 1.06 -3.69
N THR A 75 3.98 0.52 -4.82
CA THR A 75 4.53 -0.83 -4.94
C THR A 75 6.04 -0.74 -5.13
N ASP A 76 6.80 -1.53 -4.37
CA ASP A 76 8.22 -1.72 -4.66
C ASP A 76 8.41 -2.68 -5.85
N SER A 77 9.64 -2.81 -6.32
CA SER A 77 9.99 -3.69 -7.44
C SER A 77 10.14 -5.16 -7.04
N GLY A 78 10.21 -5.47 -5.73
CA GLY A 78 10.47 -6.82 -5.24
C GLY A 78 11.92 -7.28 -5.35
N GLY A 79 12.82 -6.44 -5.87
CA GLY A 79 14.22 -6.80 -6.12
C GLY A 79 15.01 -7.13 -4.85
N PHE A 80 14.61 -6.59 -3.69
CA PHE A 80 15.27 -6.88 -2.41
C PHE A 80 15.03 -8.32 -1.93
N GLN A 81 13.87 -8.93 -2.25
CA GLN A 81 13.50 -10.29 -1.83
C GLN A 81 13.99 -11.37 -2.79
N VAL A 82 14.53 -10.97 -3.94
CA VAL A 82 15.13 -11.87 -4.94
C VAL A 82 16.61 -12.14 -4.62
N MET A 83 17.25 -11.24 -3.87
CA MET A 83 18.64 -11.36 -3.39
C MET A 83 18.70 -12.21 -2.13
#